data_AF-A0A4D9DDT5-F1
#
_entry.id   AF-A0A4D9DDT5-F1
#
_cell.length_a   1.000
_cell.length_b   1.000
_cell.length_c   1.000
_cell.angle_alpha   90.00
_cell.angle_beta   90.00
_cell.angle_gamma   90.00
#
_symmetry.space_group_name_H-M   'P 1'
#
loop_
_entity.id
_entity.type
_entity.pdbx_description
1 polymer ?
#
loop_
_entity_poly.entity_id
_entity_poly.type
_entity_poly.pdbx_seq_one_letter_code
_entity_poly.pdbx_strand_id
1 'polypeptide(L)'
;MLEVDSYWLRDLTNQSLPSYGTLMELHLLHVLLPLGQFVEAEELVQGCDTFNKEQQLEALRTINERRCQWVQQEETQSAPEEQPATVREKLLGRRSL
;
A
#
# COMPACT_ATOMS: atom_id res chain seq x y z
N MET A 1 -9.37 1.32 -13.49
CA MET A 1 -10.05 2.20 -12.51
C MET A 1 -9.09 3.24 -11.93
N LEU A 2 -7.80 2.93 -11.77
CA LEU A 2 -6.79 3.90 -11.27
C LEU A 2 -6.41 5.01 -12.26
N GLU A 3 -6.62 4.83 -13.57
CA GLU A 3 -6.20 5.79 -14.59
C GLU A 3 -6.86 7.18 -14.49
N VAL A 4 -8.10 7.25 -13.98
CA VAL A 4 -8.80 8.54 -13.84
C VAL A 4 -8.20 9.35 -12.68
N ASP A 5 -7.86 8.67 -11.58
CA ASP A 5 -7.27 9.29 -10.41
C ASP A 5 -5.85 9.76 -10.72
N SER A 6 -5.09 8.98 -11.49
CA SER A 6 -3.73 9.34 -11.89
C SER A 6 -3.71 10.54 -12.85
N TYR A 7 -4.70 10.69 -13.72
CA TYR A 7 -4.85 11.90 -14.55
C TYR A 7 -5.16 13.14 -13.71
N TRP A 8 -6.09 13.04 -12.76
CA TRP A 8 -6.45 14.17 -11.89
C TRP A 8 -5.26 14.65 -11.07
N LEU A 9 -4.48 13.71 -10.50
CA LEU A 9 -3.32 14.03 -9.67
C LEU A 9 -2.13 14.60 -10.46
N ARG A 10 -1.97 14.24 -11.74
CA ARG A 10 -0.89 14.76 -12.60
C ARG A 10 -1.22 16.11 -13.26
N ASP A 11 -2.47 16.56 -13.20
CA ASP A 11 -2.89 17.84 -13.79
C ASP A 11 -2.44 19.04 -12.94
N LEU A 12 -1.64 19.94 -13.54
CA LEU A 12 -1.09 21.13 -12.89
C LEU A 12 -2.14 22.05 -12.27
N THR A 13 -3.34 22.14 -12.86
CA THR A 13 -4.41 22.97 -12.31
C THR A 13 -4.91 22.40 -10.99
N ASN A 14 -4.96 21.08 -10.87
CA ASN A 14 -5.35 20.40 -9.64
C ASN A 14 -4.25 20.44 -8.57
N GLN A 15 -2.97 20.40 -8.97
CA GLN A 15 -1.84 20.51 -8.02
C GLN A 15 -1.84 21.82 -7.22
N SER A 16 -2.41 22.88 -7.80
CA SER A 16 -2.53 24.20 -7.17
C SER A 16 -3.64 24.30 -6.10
N LEU A 17 -4.50 23.27 -5.99
CA LEU A 17 -5.62 23.29 -5.05
C LEU A 17 -5.14 23.14 -3.59
N PRO A 18 -5.75 23.83 -2.62
CA PRO A 18 -5.36 23.75 -1.21
C PRO A 18 -5.37 22.34 -0.61
N SER A 19 -6.28 21.48 -1.10
CA SER A 19 -6.46 20.10 -0.61
C SER A 19 -5.67 19.07 -1.41
N TYR A 20 -4.89 19.48 -2.42
CA TYR A 20 -4.16 18.56 -3.27
C TYR A 20 -3.19 17.69 -2.48
N GLY A 21 -2.40 18.27 -1.58
CA GLY A 21 -1.42 17.53 -0.78
C GLY A 21 -2.07 16.41 0.06
N THR A 22 -3.24 16.67 0.65
CA THR A 22 -3.98 15.66 1.42
C THR A 22 -4.55 14.55 0.52
N LEU A 23 -5.09 14.88 -0.64
CA LEU A 23 -5.61 13.89 -1.59
C LEU A 23 -4.49 13.03 -2.16
N MET A 24 -3.36 13.64 -2.48
CA MET A 24 -2.13 12.97 -2.91
C MET A 24 -1.65 11.96 -1.86
N GLU A 25 -1.52 12.39 -0.61
CA GLU A 25 -1.10 11.52 0.49
C GLU A 25 -2.08 10.36 0.69
N LEU A 26 -3.39 10.63 0.68
CA LEU A 26 -4.42 9.60 0.83
C LEU A 26 -4.34 8.59 -0.31
N HIS A 27 -4.20 9.05 -1.55
CA HIS A 27 -4.08 8.17 -2.71
C HIS A 27 -2.80 7.32 -2.63
N LEU A 28 -1.67 7.94 -2.27
CA LEU A 28 -0.40 7.24 -2.11
C LEU A 28 -0.49 6.13 -1.05
N LEU A 29 -0.91 6.48 0.17
CA LEU A 29 -0.88 5.59 1.33
C LEU A 29 -1.97 4.53 1.32
N HIS A 30 -3.13 4.83 0.75
CA HIS A 30 -4.31 3.97 0.84
C HIS A 30 -4.73 3.33 -0.48
N VAL A 31 -4.18 3.76 -1.61
CA VAL A 31 -4.49 3.19 -2.93
C VAL A 31 -3.24 2.58 -3.56
N LEU A 32 -2.20 3.36 -3.84
CA LEU A 32 -1.05 2.85 -4.61
C LEU A 32 -0.20 1.86 -3.80
N LEU A 33 0.21 2.23 -2.58
CA LEU A 33 1.06 1.36 -1.76
C LEU A 33 0.36 0.05 -1.36
N PRO A 34 -0.93 0.05 -0.95
CA PRO A 34 -1.66 -1.18 -0.64
C PRO A 34 -2.00 -2.05 -1.86
N LEU A 35 -1.71 -1.61 -3.08
CA LEU A 35 -1.90 -2.39 -4.31
C LEU A 35 -0.56 -2.76 -4.96
N GLY A 36 0.55 -2.52 -4.28
CA GLY A 36 1.90 -2.77 -4.80
C GLY A 36 2.28 -1.90 -6.01
N GLN A 37 1.56 -0.80 -6.28
CA GLN A 37 1.82 0.11 -7.42
C GLN A 37 2.98 1.07 -7.12
N PHE A 38 4.16 0.52 -6.80
CA PHE A 38 5.31 1.31 -6.34
C PHE A 38 5.90 2.22 -7.42
N VAL A 39 5.93 1.78 -8.68
CA VAL A 39 6.44 2.60 -9.80
C VAL A 39 5.57 3.83 -10.00
N GLU A 40 4.25 3.65 -10.04
CA GLU A 40 3.31 4.76 -10.18
C GLU A 40 3.37 5.72 -8.98
N ALA A 41 3.56 5.19 -7.77
CA ALA A 41 3.78 5.98 -6.56
C ALA A 41 5.05 6.85 -6.64
N GLU A 42 6.17 6.28 -7.11
CA GLU A 42 7.43 7.02 -7.29
C GLU A 42 7.29 8.13 -8.35
N GLU A 43 6.69 7.82 -9.50
CA GLU A 43 6.43 8.80 -10.57
C GLU A 43 5.54 9.95 -10.08
N LEU A 44 4.49 9.65 -9.32
CA LEU A 44 3.57 10.64 -8.80
C LEU A 44 4.27 11.63 -7.86
N VAL A 45 5.11 11.13 -6.95
CA VAL A 45 5.88 11.98 -6.03
C VAL A 45 6.91 12.84 -6.77
N GLN A 46 7.59 12.27 -7.77
CA GLN A 46 8.62 12.99 -8.55
C GLN A 46 8.02 14.06 -9.46
N GLY A 47 6.82 13.83 -10.00
CA GLY A 47 6.08 14.80 -10.84
C GLY A 47 5.25 15.81 -10.04
N CYS A 48 5.37 15.84 -8.71
CA CYS A 48 4.66 16.78 -7.85
C CYS A 48 5.46 18.06 -7.67
N ASP A 49 4.96 19.17 -8.19
CA ASP A 49 5.59 20.48 -8.03
C ASP A 49 5.23 21.15 -6.68
N THR A 50 4.16 20.67 -6.02
CA THR A 50 3.67 21.21 -4.74
C THR A 50 4.54 20.79 -3.55
N PHE A 51 5.22 19.64 -3.65
CA PHE A 51 6.09 19.15 -2.58
C PHE A 51 7.47 19.78 -2.68
N ASN A 52 8.02 20.22 -1.55
CA ASN A 52 9.42 20.56 -1.48
C ASN A 52 10.30 19.29 -1.53
N LYS A 53 11.61 19.46 -1.74
CA LYS A 53 12.55 18.34 -1.86
C LYS A 53 12.57 17.42 -0.64
N GLU A 54 12.42 17.98 0.57
CA GLU A 54 12.43 17.21 1.81
C GLU A 54 11.18 16.32 1.91
N GLN A 55 10.01 16.87 1.56
CA GLN A 55 8.75 16.13 1.49
C GLN A 55 8.80 15.04 0.42
N GLN A 56 9.34 15.33 -0.77
CA GLN A 56 9.53 14.31 -1.82
C GLN A 56 10.44 13.17 -1.33
N LEU A 57 11.56 13.49 -0.67
CA LEU A 57 12.47 12.47 -0.14
C LEU A 57 11.82 11.62 0.95
N GLU A 58 11.03 12.21 1.83
CA GLU A 58 10.30 11.47 2.87
C GLU A 58 9.24 10.53 2.27
N ALA A 59 8.51 11.00 1.26
CA ALA A 59 7.56 10.17 0.53
C ALA A 59 8.26 9.00 -0.18
N LEU A 60 9.39 9.24 -0.85
CA LEU A 60 10.19 8.19 -1.50
C LEU A 60 10.76 7.17 -0.50
N ARG A 61 11.19 7.62 0.70
CA ARG A 61 11.57 6.71 1.79
C ARG A 61 10.42 5.81 2.19
N THR A 62 9.25 6.39 2.43
CA THR A 62 8.03 5.66 2.79
C THR A 62 7.66 4.62 1.72
N ILE A 63 7.72 4.99 0.44
CA ILE A 63 7.46 4.07 -0.68
C ILE A 63 8.42 2.88 -0.64
N ASN A 64 9.71 3.13 -0.46
CA ASN A 64 10.72 2.07 -0.43
C ASN A 64 10.55 1.14 0.78
N GLU A 65 10.27 1.69 1.96
CA GLU A 65 9.98 0.90 3.16
C GLU A 65 8.76 -0.01 2.97
N ARG A 66 7.68 0.52 2.38
CA ARG A 66 6.47 -0.25 2.07
C ARG A 66 6.74 -1.34 1.05
N ARG A 67 7.57 -1.07 0.03
CA ARG A 67 7.99 -2.09 -0.95
C ARG A 67 8.75 -3.24 -0.29
N CYS A 68 9.70 -2.93 0.60
CA CYS A 68 10.43 -3.95 1.35
C CYS A 68 9.52 -4.79 2.27
N GLN A 69 8.51 -4.17 2.90
CA GLN A 69 7.53 -4.89 3.72
C GLN A 69 6.62 -5.78 2.86
N TRP A 70 6.24 -5.31 1.68
CA TRP A 70 5.38 -6.05 0.75
C TRP A 70 6.03 -7.36 0.29
N VAL A 71 7.30 -7.29 -0.14
CA VAL A 71 8.06 -8.48 -0.57
C VAL A 71 8.15 -9.51 0.57
N GLN A 72 8.43 -9.07 1.80
CA GLN A 72 8.45 -9.96 2.96
C GLN A 72 7.08 -10.59 3.25
N GLN A 73 5.98 -9.85 3.09
CA GLN A 73 4.63 -10.41 3.25
C GLN A 73 4.32 -11.46 2.18
N GLU A 74 4.62 -11.22 0.91
CA GLU A 74 4.44 -12.20 -0.15
C GLU A 74 5.27 -13.48 0.07
N GLU A 75 6.49 -13.34 0.60
CA GLU A 75 7.33 -14.49 0.98
C GLU A 75 6.73 -15.30 2.14
N THR A 76 6.21 -14.62 3.18
CA THR A 76 5.57 -15.30 4.32
C THR A 76 4.23 -15.95 3.99
N GLN A 77 3.47 -15.41 3.03
CA GLN A 77 2.20 -15.98 2.56
C GLN A 77 2.39 -17.14 1.56
N SER A 78 3.56 -17.21 0.92
CA SER A 78 3.94 -18.30 0.00
C SER A 78 4.58 -19.49 0.72
N ALA A 79 4.96 -19.34 1.99
CA ALA A 79 5.35 -20.46 2.83
C ALA A 79 4.09 -21.31 3.12
N PRO A 80 4.09 -22.63 2.86
CA PRO A 80 2.96 -23.47 3.21
C PRO A 80 2.70 -23.33 4.70
N GLU A 81 1.52 -22.84 5.06
CA GLU A 81 0.96 -23.02 6.40
C GLU A 81 0.99 -24.52 6.68
N GLU A 82 2.00 -25.00 7.43
CA GLU A 82 1.91 -26.25 8.14
C GLU A 82 0.81 -26.07 9.18
N GLN A 83 -0.43 -26.33 8.76
CA GLN A 83 -1.56 -26.40 9.66
C GLN A 83 -1.24 -27.46 10.72
N PRO A 84 -1.27 -27.16 12.03
CA PRO A 84 -1.43 -28.21 13.00
C PRO A 84 -2.86 -28.72 12.89
N ALA A 85 -3.06 -29.68 11.98
CA ALA A 85 -4.20 -30.56 11.95
C ALA A 85 -4.22 -31.38 13.24
N THR A 86 -4.67 -30.79 14.36
CA THR A 86 -4.90 -31.49 15.65
C THR A 86 -5.52 -30.58 16.72
N VAL A 87 -6.52 -29.76 16.39
CA VAL A 87 -7.35 -29.13 17.46
C VAL A 87 -8.86 -29.36 17.27
N ARG A 88 -9.34 -29.67 16.06
CA ARG A 88 -10.79 -29.80 15.82
C ARG A 88 -11.39 -31.17 16.17
N GLU A 89 -10.61 -32.18 16.52
CA GLU A 89 -11.16 -33.51 16.87
C GLU A 89 -11.25 -33.84 18.37
N LYS A 90 -10.67 -33.04 19.28
CA LYS A 90 -10.75 -33.35 20.73
C LYS A 90 -12.01 -32.89 21.45
N LEU A 91 -12.93 -32.18 20.78
CA LEU A 91 -14.15 -31.64 21.39
C LEU A 91 -15.42 -32.48 21.16
N LEU A 92 -15.36 -33.55 20.35
CA LEU A 92 -16.53 -34.42 20.09
C LEU A 92 -16.50 -35.77 20.82
N GLY A 93 -15.45 -36.06 21.59
CA GLY A 93 -15.27 -37.35 22.28
C GLY A 93 -15.84 -37.45 23.70
N ARG A 94 -16.70 -36.53 24.16
CA ARG A 94 -17.34 -36.62 25.50
C ARG A 94 -18.87 -36.57 25.40
N ARG A 95 -19.45 -37.50 24.64
CA ARG A 95 -20.82 -37.97 24.84
C ARG A 95 -20.92 -39.45 24.53
N SER A 96 -20.81 -40.29 25.56
CA SER A 96 -21.50 -41.57 25.61
C SER A 96 -21.37 -42.23 26.99
N LEU A 97 -22.53 -42.32 27.65
CA LEU A 97 -22.97 -43.19 28.76
C LEU A 97 -22.38 -42.95 30.15
#